data_AF-A0A9P8NTB8-F1
#
_entry.id   AF-A0A9P8NTB8-F1
#
_cell.length_a   1.000
_cell.length_b   1.000
_cell.length_c   1.000
_cell.angle_alpha   90.00
_cell.angle_beta   90.00
_cell.angle_gamma   90.00
#
_symmetry.space_group_name_H-M   'P 1'
#
loop_
_entity.id
_entity.type
_entity.pdbx_description
1 polymer ?
#
loop_
_entity_poly.entity_id
_entity_poly.type
_entity_poly.pdbx_seq_one_letter_code
_entity_poly.pdbx_strand_id
1 'polypeptide(L)'
;GIIFTPTRELAQQVTKHLQNVCSMLLKKNPYMILSLTGGLSIQKQERLLKYDGSARIVVATPGRFLELIEKNEELMKRFAKIDVLVLDEADRLLQDGHFDEFEKILKHLGRIR
;
A
#
# COMPACT_ATOMS: atom_id res chain seq x y z
N GLY A 1 4.59 4.40 6.03
CA GLY A 1 5.38 4.18 4.80
C GLY A 1 4.63 3.26 3.86
N ILE A 2 4.86 3.42 2.56
CA ILE A 2 4.27 2.56 1.53
C ILE A 2 5.40 1.84 0.79
N ILE A 3 5.20 0.55 0.52
CA ILE A 3 6.06 -0.28 -0.32
C ILE A 3 5.19 -0.78 -1.48
N PHE A 4 5.57 -0.45 -2.71
CA PHE A 4 4.91 -0.98 -3.91
C PHE A 4 5.69 -2.18 -4.44
N THR A 5 4.96 -3.23 -4.82
CA THR A 5 5.49 -4.43 -5.49
C THR A 5 4.69 -4.70 -6.76
N PRO A 6 5.29 -5.26 -7.82
CA PRO A 6 4.58 -5.44 -9.10
C PRO A 6 3.54 -6.56 -9.06
N THR A 7 3.68 -7.54 -8.15
CA THR A 7 2.78 -8.70 -8.06
C THR A 7 2.20 -8.86 -6.66
N ARG A 8 1.11 -9.63 -6.58
CA ARG A 8 0.41 -9.93 -5.33
C ARG A 8 1.23 -10.88 -4.46
N GLU A 9 1.94 -11.79 -5.10
CA GLU A 9 2.78 -12.81 -4.49
C GLU A 9 3.97 -12.15 -3.79
N LEU A 10 4.63 -11.19 -4.45
CA LEU A 10 5.70 -10.38 -3.83
C LEU A 10 5.17 -9.56 -2.66
N ALA A 11 4.03 -8.88 -2.82
CA ALA A 11 3.42 -8.14 -1.72
C ALA A 11 3.15 -9.03 -0.49
N GLN A 12 2.67 -10.26 -0.69
CA GLN A 12 2.44 -11.22 0.39
C GLN A 12 3.75 -11.68 1.05
N GLN A 13 4.78 -11.95 0.26
CA GLN A 13 6.10 -12.33 0.78
C GLN A 13 6.72 -11.22 1.63
N VAL A 14 6.74 -9.98 1.11
CA VAL A 14 7.24 -8.80 1.83
C VAL A 14 6.42 -8.55 3.10
N THR A 15 5.08 -8.62 3.01
CA THR A 15 4.21 -8.47 4.18
C THR A 15 4.54 -9.50 5.25
N LYS A 16 4.64 -10.79 4.89
CA LYS A 16 4.96 -11.86 5.83
C LYS A 16 6.33 -11.66 6.47
N HIS A 17 7.33 -11.25 5.68
CA HIS A 17 8.67 -10.98 6.20
C HIS A 17 8.64 -9.84 7.23
N LEU A 18 8.01 -8.71 6.89
CA LEU A 18 7.85 -7.57 7.81
C LEU A 18 7.09 -7.97 9.07
N GLN A 19 6.05 -8.78 8.94
CA GLN A 19 5.27 -9.24 10.09
C GLN A 19 6.08 -10.15 11.03
N ASN A 20 6.96 -11.00 10.48
CA ASN A 20 7.87 -11.82 11.28
C ASN A 20 8.85 -10.94 12.08
N VAL A 21 9.48 -9.97 11.40
CA VAL A 21 10.44 -9.03 12.01
C VAL A 21 9.75 -8.17 13.08
N CYS A 22 8.53 -7.72 12.82
CA CYS A 22 7.76 -6.86 13.73
C CYS A 22 6.79 -7.64 14.65
N SER A 23 6.98 -8.94 14.83
CA SER A 23 6.02 -9.82 15.51
C SER A 23 5.61 -9.35 16.91
N MET A 24 6.55 -8.79 17.70
CA MET A 24 6.24 -8.24 19.02
C MET A 24 5.36 -6.98 18.96
N LEU A 25 5.52 -6.13 17.95
CA LEU A 25 4.69 -4.94 17.75
C LEU A 25 3.27 -5.31 17.30
N LEU A 26 3.15 -6.35 16.49
CA LEU A 26 1.86 -6.85 16.00
C LEU A 26 0.98 -7.42 17.10
N LYS A 27 1.55 -7.93 18.21
CA LYS A 27 0.77 -8.33 19.38
C LYS A 27 -0.03 -7.17 19.97
N LYS A 28 0.50 -5.94 19.88
CA LYS A 28 -0.15 -4.71 20.40
C LYS A 28 -1.03 -4.05 19.33
N ASN A 29 -0.65 -4.15 18.07
CA ASN A 29 -1.40 -3.58 16.95
C ASN A 29 -1.34 -4.54 15.74
N PRO A 30 -2.31 -5.47 15.64
CA PRO A 30 -2.32 -6.50 14.59
C PRO A 30 -2.44 -5.95 13.17
N TYR A 31 -2.98 -4.73 13.02
CA TYR A 31 -3.23 -4.09 11.73
C TYR A 31 -2.19 -3.02 11.39
N MET A 32 -1.06 -2.99 12.11
CA MET A 32 0.04 -2.07 11.85
C MET A 32 0.62 -2.23 10.43
N ILE A 33 0.68 -3.47 9.94
CA ILE A 33 1.24 -3.84 8.64
C ILE A 33 0.12 -4.48 7.82
N LEU A 34 -0.26 -3.84 6.71
CA LEU A 34 -1.35 -4.30 5.85
C LEU A 34 -0.88 -4.52 4.42
N SER A 35 -1.44 -5.55 3.79
CA SER A 35 -1.25 -5.83 2.37
C SER A 35 -2.48 -5.37 1.58
N LEU A 36 -2.26 -4.47 0.61
CA LEU A 36 -3.29 -3.96 -0.29
C LEU A 36 -3.09 -4.52 -1.70
N THR A 37 -3.61 -5.73 -1.90
CA THR A 37 -3.53 -6.44 -3.18
C THR A 37 -4.90 -6.86 -3.67
N GLY A 38 -4.99 -7.23 -4.95
CA GLY A 38 -6.13 -7.98 -5.48
C GLY A 38 -6.45 -9.27 -4.69
N GLY A 39 -7.64 -9.81 -4.91
CA GLY A 39 -8.13 -11.08 -4.33
C GLY A 39 -8.78 -11.01 -2.96
N LEU A 40 -8.63 -9.90 -2.23
CA LEU A 40 -9.53 -9.55 -1.12
C LEU A 40 -10.60 -8.58 -1.61
N SER A 41 -11.77 -8.58 -0.98
CA SER A 41 -12.78 -7.56 -1.27
C SER A 41 -12.30 -6.19 -0.80
N ILE A 42 -12.62 -5.15 -1.58
CA ILE A 42 -12.25 -3.77 -1.30
C ILE A 42 -12.84 -3.34 0.04
N GLN A 43 -14.10 -3.70 0.29
CA GLN A 43 -14.80 -3.36 1.53
C GLN A 43 -14.09 -3.94 2.76
N LYS A 44 -13.47 -5.11 2.65
CA LYS A 44 -12.66 -5.69 3.73
C LYS A 44 -11.40 -4.87 3.97
N GLN A 45 -10.71 -4.46 2.91
CA GLN A 45 -9.51 -3.62 3.01
C GLN A 45 -9.83 -2.23 3.57
N GLU A 46 -10.93 -1.60 3.13
CA GLU A 46 -11.41 -0.33 3.68
C GLU A 46 -11.69 -0.43 5.19
N ARG A 47 -12.36 -1.50 5.63
CA ARG A 47 -12.60 -1.74 7.06
C ARG A 47 -11.30 -1.85 7.85
N LEU A 48 -10.30 -2.55 7.32
CA LEU A 48 -8.99 -2.66 7.97
C LEU A 48 -8.27 -1.31 8.08
N LEU A 49 -8.42 -0.45 7.07
CA LEU A 49 -7.81 0.89 7.05
C LEU A 49 -8.49 1.88 8.02
N LYS A 50 -9.72 1.60 8.47
CA LYS A 50 -10.45 2.45 9.44
C LYS A 50 -9.99 2.27 10.88
N TYR A 51 -9.28 1.19 11.22
CA TYR A 51 -8.79 1.00 12.59
C TYR A 51 -7.76 2.06 12.95
N ASP A 52 -7.86 2.59 14.17
CA ASP A 52 -6.88 3.54 14.67
C ASP A 52 -5.50 2.88 14.80
N GLY A 53 -4.46 3.62 14.44
CA GLY A 53 -3.08 3.13 14.38
C GLY A 53 -2.82 2.05 13.32
N SER A 54 -3.79 1.70 12.46
CA SER A 54 -3.58 0.73 11.37
C SER A 54 -2.61 1.26 10.30
N ALA A 55 -2.18 0.38 9.40
CA ALA A 55 -1.54 0.74 8.14
C ALA A 55 -0.33 1.68 8.29
N ARG A 56 0.45 1.52 9.37
CA ARG A 56 1.72 2.25 9.55
C ARG A 56 2.71 1.88 8.44
N ILE A 57 2.68 0.61 8.03
CA ILE A 57 3.33 0.12 6.83
C ILE A 57 2.26 -0.50 5.93
N VAL A 58 2.22 -0.08 4.68
CA VAL A 58 1.39 -0.65 3.64
C VAL A 58 2.29 -1.29 2.59
N VAL A 59 2.02 -2.55 2.24
CA VAL A 59 2.63 -3.22 1.10
C VAL A 59 1.54 -3.41 0.05
N ALA A 60 1.70 -2.87 -1.15
CA ALA A 60 0.60 -2.81 -2.10
C ALA A 60 1.03 -3.10 -3.55
N THR A 61 0.09 -3.65 -4.31
CA THR A 61 0.15 -3.59 -5.78
C THR A 61 -0.46 -2.26 -6.25
N PRO A 62 0.15 -1.55 -7.22
CA PRO A 62 -0.31 -0.23 -7.67
C PRO A 62 -1.82 -0.12 -7.91
N GLY A 63 -2.40 -0.96 -8.76
CA GLY A 63 -3.82 -0.82 -9.09
C GLY A 63 -4.81 -1.03 -7.95
N ARG A 64 -4.53 -1.93 -7.01
CA ARG A 64 -5.40 -2.03 -5.82
C ARG A 64 -5.25 -0.81 -4.92
N PHE A 65 -4.05 -0.27 -4.78
CA PHE A 65 -3.85 0.95 -4.01
C PHE A 65 -4.59 2.12 -4.63
N LEU A 66 -4.45 2.32 -5.94
CA LEU A 66 -5.12 3.38 -6.69
C LEU A 66 -6.64 3.27 -6.54
N GLU A 67 -7.19 2.07 -6.74
CA GLU A 67 -8.62 1.81 -6.59
C GLU A 67 -9.17 2.17 -5.19
N LEU A 68 -8.39 1.97 -4.12
CA LEU A 68 -8.79 2.29 -2.75
C LEU A 68 -8.76 3.80 -2.47
N ILE A 69 -7.73 4.50 -2.93
CA ILE A 69 -7.57 5.93 -2.66
C ILE A 69 -8.49 6.79 -3.51
N GLU A 70 -8.81 6.37 -4.75
CA GLU A 70 -9.73 7.11 -5.63
C GLU A 70 -11.18 7.05 -5.11
N LYS A 71 -11.55 5.95 -4.42
CA LYS A 71 -12.88 5.79 -3.83
C LYS A 71 -13.04 6.47 -2.47
N ASN A 72 -11.95 6.94 -1.86
CA ASN A 72 -11.97 7.45 -0.49
C ASN A 72 -11.00 8.62 -0.29
N GLU A 73 -11.56 9.84 -0.32
CA GLU A 73 -10.82 11.08 -0.15
C GLU A 73 -10.05 11.17 1.18
N GLU A 74 -10.58 10.58 2.26
CA GLU A 74 -9.89 10.57 3.55
C GLU A 74 -8.65 9.67 3.51
N LEU A 75 -8.75 8.51 2.86
CA LEU A 75 -7.58 7.66 2.63
C LEU A 75 -6.54 8.36 1.76
N MET A 76 -6.98 9.04 0.70
CA MET A 76 -6.09 9.84 -0.14
C MET A 76 -5.34 10.90 0.68
N LYS A 77 -6.04 11.71 1.47
CA LYS A 77 -5.44 12.73 2.36
C LYS A 77 -4.48 12.12 3.38
N ARG A 78 -4.82 10.96 3.93
CA ARG A 78 -3.95 10.23 4.88
C ARG A 78 -2.67 9.74 4.21
N PHE A 79 -2.78 9.12 3.03
CA PHE A 79 -1.62 8.59 2.33
C PHE A 79 -0.74 9.67 1.70
N ALA A 80 -1.29 10.83 1.33
CA ALA A 80 -0.49 11.98 0.89
C ALA A 80 0.52 12.47 1.95
N LYS A 81 0.31 12.14 3.23
CA LYS A 81 1.20 12.50 4.35
C LYS A 81 2.31 11.49 4.64
N ILE A 82 2.47 10.44 3.84
CA ILE A 82 3.50 9.42 4.09
C ILE A 82 4.91 9.95 3.80
N ASP A 83 5.86 9.73 4.70
CA ASP A 83 7.25 10.21 4.52
C ASP A 83 8.12 9.27 3.67
N VAL A 84 7.77 7.98 3.65
CA VAL A 84 8.58 6.92 3.05
C VAL A 84 7.78 6.18 1.99
N LEU A 85 8.33 6.15 0.78
CA LEU A 85 7.86 5.40 -0.38
C LEU A 85 8.99 4.52 -0.89
N VAL A 86 8.74 3.22 -1.03
CA VAL A 86 9.68 2.23 -1.57
C VAL A 86 9.07 1.57 -2.79
N LEU A 87 9.87 1.42 -3.85
CA LEU A 87 9.51 0.71 -5.07
C LEU A 87 10.36 -0.55 -5.15
N ASP A 88 9.73 -1.70 -4.95
CA ASP A 88 10.36 -3.00 -5.16
C ASP A 88 10.21 -3.41 -6.63
N GLU A 89 11.26 -3.94 -7.25
CA GLU A 89 11.32 -4.20 -8.69
C GLU A 89 10.86 -2.96 -9.52
N ALA A 90 11.50 -1.82 -9.27
CA ALA A 90 11.11 -0.53 -9.85
C ALA A 90 11.11 -0.53 -11.40
N ASP A 91 12.00 -1.27 -12.02
CA ASP A 91 12.02 -1.48 -13.47
C ASP A 91 10.71 -2.09 -13.98
N ARG A 92 10.15 -3.08 -13.27
CA ARG A 92 8.86 -3.69 -13.61
C ARG A 92 7.68 -2.78 -13.30
N LEU A 93 7.73 -2.06 -12.20
CA LEU A 93 6.68 -1.10 -11.82
C LEU A 93 6.56 0.07 -12.83
N LEU A 94 7.63 0.37 -13.54
CA LEU A 94 7.71 1.50 -14.48
C LEU A 94 7.72 1.06 -15.96
N GLN A 95 7.43 -0.20 -16.27
CA GLN A 95 7.28 -0.68 -17.65
C GLN A 95 6.03 -0.10 -18.33
N ASP A 96 6.11 0.03 -19.66
CA ASP A 96 5.03 0.54 -20.51
C ASP A 96 3.73 -0.27 -20.28
N GLY A 97 2.69 0.42 -19.81
CA GLY A 97 1.40 -0.15 -19.39
C GLY A 97 1.10 -0.02 -17.88
N HIS A 98 2.14 0.02 -17.03
CA HIS A 98 2.01 0.23 -15.58
C HIS A 98 2.36 1.66 -15.16
N PHE A 99 3.10 2.38 -16.00
CA PHE A 99 3.58 3.72 -15.71
C PHE A 99 2.44 4.73 -15.50
N ASP A 100 1.41 4.75 -16.34
CA ASP A 100 0.28 5.69 -16.23
C ASP A 100 -0.48 5.55 -14.91
N GLU A 101 -0.66 4.30 -14.45
CA GLU A 101 -1.27 4.01 -13.16
C GLU A 101 -0.38 4.52 -12.02
N PHE A 102 0.92 4.27 -12.13
CA PHE A 102 1.87 4.70 -11.12
C PHE A 102 2.02 6.23 -11.05
N GLU A 103 1.98 6.92 -12.18
CA GLU A 103 2.00 8.38 -12.27
C GLU A 103 0.78 8.99 -11.56
N LYS A 104 -0.42 8.41 -11.75
CA LYS A 104 -1.62 8.81 -10.99
C LYS A 104 -1.42 8.65 -9.50
N ILE A 105 -0.84 7.54 -9.04
CA ILE A 105 -0.54 7.32 -7.62
C ILE A 105 0.38 8.42 -7.11
N LEU A 106 1.49 8.70 -7.81
CA LEU A 106 2.46 9.72 -7.41
C LEU A 106 1.83 11.11 -7.34
N LYS A 107 0.92 11.44 -8.26
CA LYS A 107 0.15 12.69 -8.22
C LYS A 107 -0.74 12.77 -6.98
N HIS A 108 -1.48 11.71 -6.66
CA HIS A 108 -2.31 11.66 -5.44
C HIS A 108 -1.49 11.74 -4.15
N LEU A 109 -0.26 11.20 -4.17
CA LEU A 109 0.68 11.30 -3.05
C LEU A 109 1.41 12.65 -2.98
N GLY A 110 1.16 13.58 -3.92
CA GLY A 110 1.82 14.89 -3.97
C GLY A 110 3.31 14.82 -4.29
N ARG A 111 3.76 13.77 -4.99
CA ARG A 111 5.17 13.49 -5.31
C ARG A 111 5.59 13.95 -6.69
N ILE A 112 4.62 14.22 -7.57
CA ILE A 112 4.82 14.84 -8.88
C ILE A 112 3.90 16.07 -8.93
N ARG A 113 4.44 17.20 -9.43
CA ARG A 113 3.71 18.45 -9.66
C ARG A 113 3.46 18.62 -11.15
#